data_AF-C7ZBJ5-F1
#
_entry.id   AF-C7ZBJ5-F1
#
_cell.length_a   1.000
_cell.length_b   1.000
_cell.length_c   1.000
_cell.angle_alpha   90.00
_cell.angle_beta   90.00
_cell.angle_gamma   90.00
#
_symmetry.space_group_name_H-M   'P 1'
#
loop_
_entity.id
_entity.type
_entity.pdbx_description
1 polymer ?
#
loop_
_entity_poly.entity_id
_entity_poly.type
_entity_poly.pdbx_seq_one_letter_code
_entity_poly.pdbx_strand_id
1 'polypeptide(L)'
;MIETPTGLFGLLPNEIILHLVGLLPIADVVSLKRATHDLLPVLAERIDPSRYLQSTGPFADSPELLEVMARHGAVLSGSRALEYFVPGSSTNDSDWDFYVPPILPSIIAVKNALEKSGVTFESSLESAARRLREKSEVILNQNQIVSIAYEAFFNKISWSMEQQIVINSVRYMYPALRDMTMHVRENGSVGWMGDLIPIFIREGGRVTCLQPHEEMTHVYPENVASKVLSGTAHRNGSAVSVQLVVGTIDRRMTSITDGLSQTVFGSILSFYGSHVQCMLSKHIALHLYYRLASGRSAFRWQVPEAVHRRAEDAVEKYVTRGFRFITASDNGEEWTFRSTEDNDSFLIEFDTREHYVPTLSQIKDLRWCHMGEMIQMSSQPRTMDSRRSHHKVLD
;
A
#
# COMPACT_ATOMS: atom_id res chain seq x y z
N MET A 1 25.15 38.03 -18.20
CA MET A 1 24.94 36.85 -17.34
C MET A 1 25.60 35.68 -18.02
N ILE A 2 26.29 34.81 -17.29
CA ILE A 2 26.84 33.58 -17.88
C ILE A 2 25.64 32.66 -18.15
N GLU A 3 25.31 32.45 -19.42
CA GLU A 3 24.34 31.45 -19.84
C GLU A 3 25.04 30.09 -19.88
N THR A 4 24.74 29.22 -18.92
CA THR A 4 25.14 27.82 -18.98
C THR A 4 24.01 27.01 -19.63
N PRO A 5 24.30 25.84 -20.20
CA PRO A 5 23.28 24.92 -20.74
C PRO A 5 22.23 24.46 -19.69
N THR A 6 22.54 24.64 -18.40
CA THR A 6 21.68 24.30 -17.25
C THR A 6 21.11 25.54 -16.54
N GLY A 7 21.31 26.73 -17.11
CA GLY A 7 20.93 28.00 -16.49
C GLY A 7 21.60 28.24 -15.13
N LEU A 8 20.93 28.99 -14.26
CA LEU A 8 21.48 29.33 -12.93
C LEU A 8 21.75 28.09 -12.05
N PHE A 9 21.11 26.94 -12.32
CA PHE A 9 21.36 25.71 -11.59
C PHE A 9 22.79 25.20 -11.79
N GLY A 10 23.41 25.42 -12.96
CA GLY A 10 24.80 25.03 -13.20
C GLY A 10 25.83 25.80 -12.37
N LEU A 11 25.42 26.87 -11.69
CA LEU A 11 26.27 27.67 -10.81
C LEU A 11 26.18 27.22 -9.35
N LEU A 12 25.25 26.33 -9.01
CA LEU A 12 25.03 25.85 -7.65
C LEU A 12 25.78 24.53 -7.41
N PRO A 13 26.31 24.31 -6.19
CA PRO A 13 26.77 22.99 -5.75
C PRO A 13 25.65 21.95 -5.82
N ASN A 14 26.01 20.70 -6.12
CA ASN A 14 25.08 19.59 -6.26
C ASN A 14 24.23 19.37 -5.00
N GLU A 15 24.80 19.61 -3.81
CA GLU A 15 24.11 19.47 -2.52
C GLU A 15 22.97 20.48 -2.38
N ILE A 16 23.17 21.71 -2.87
CA ILE A 16 22.14 22.76 -2.85
C ILE A 16 21.04 22.40 -3.86
N ILE A 17 21.42 21.94 -5.05
CA ILE A 17 20.45 21.51 -6.05
C ILE A 17 19.61 20.34 -5.50
N LEU A 18 20.24 19.33 -4.88
CA LEU A 18 19.56 18.20 -4.26
C LEU A 18 18.54 18.62 -3.20
N HIS A 19 18.89 19.57 -2.33
CA HIS A 19 17.95 20.11 -1.35
C HIS A 19 16.77 20.84 -2.02
N LEU A 20 17.04 21.67 -3.03
CA LEU A 20 15.98 22.40 -3.74
C LEU A 20 15.03 21.44 -4.47
N VAL A 21 15.55 20.46 -5.20
CA VAL A 21 14.74 19.51 -5.98
C VAL A 21 14.03 18.50 -5.08
N GLY A 22 14.54 18.27 -3.86
CA GLY A 22 13.86 17.52 -2.82
C GLY A 22 12.53 18.16 -2.38
N LEU A 23 12.37 19.47 -2.57
CA LEU A 23 11.14 20.21 -2.23
C LEU A 23 10.15 20.29 -3.39
N LEU A 24 10.55 19.90 -4.61
CA LEU A 24 9.71 20.02 -5.79
C LEU A 24 8.83 18.78 -6.01
N PRO A 25 7.58 18.95 -6.47
CA PRO A 25 6.79 17.87 -7.02
C PRO A 25 7.54 17.15 -8.15
N ILE A 26 7.35 15.84 -8.26
CA ILE A 26 8.16 15.01 -9.17
C ILE A 26 8.03 15.41 -10.64
N ALA A 27 6.85 15.91 -11.07
CA ALA A 27 6.68 16.38 -12.44
C ALA A 27 7.54 17.60 -12.77
N ASP A 28 7.79 18.47 -11.78
CA ASP A 28 8.65 19.64 -11.95
C ASP A 28 10.12 19.20 -12.04
N VAL A 29 10.53 18.20 -11.25
CA VAL A 29 11.87 17.59 -11.34
C VAL A 29 12.08 16.95 -12.72
N VAL A 30 11.10 16.20 -13.24
CA VAL A 30 11.14 15.60 -14.58
C VAL A 30 11.21 16.69 -15.67
N SER A 31 10.44 17.77 -15.50
CA SER A 31 10.44 18.91 -16.43
C SER A 31 11.78 19.64 -16.42
N LEU A 32 12.37 19.84 -15.23
CA LEU A 32 13.68 20.44 -15.07
C LEU A 32 14.79 19.56 -15.66
N LYS A 33 14.69 18.24 -15.49
CA LYS A 33 15.62 17.27 -16.09
C LYS A 33 15.62 17.37 -17.61
N ARG A 34 14.44 17.45 -18.23
CA ARG A 34 14.28 17.67 -19.67
C ARG A 34 14.82 19.04 -20.10
N ALA A 35 14.48 20.11 -19.39
CA ALA A 35 14.92 21.47 -19.71
C ALA A 35 16.44 21.64 -19.61
N THR A 36 17.10 20.87 -18.73
CA THR A 36 18.55 20.87 -18.53
C THR A 36 19.27 19.82 -19.39
N HIS A 37 18.56 19.15 -20.31
CA HIS A 37 19.11 18.14 -21.21
C HIS A 37 19.90 17.04 -20.47
N ASP A 38 19.40 16.62 -19.30
CA ASP A 38 20.03 15.60 -18.45
C ASP A 38 21.44 15.96 -17.92
N LEU A 39 21.86 17.23 -18.03
CA LEU A 39 23.19 17.68 -17.61
C LEU A 39 23.35 17.84 -16.09
N LEU A 40 22.28 17.66 -15.31
CA LEU A 40 22.28 17.70 -13.85
C LEU A 40 22.00 16.29 -13.27
N PRO A 41 23.02 15.50 -12.94
CA PRO A 41 22.87 14.12 -12.45
C PRO A 41 21.98 13.98 -11.20
N VAL A 42 22.00 15.00 -10.35
CA VAL A 42 21.19 15.12 -9.13
C VAL A 42 19.68 15.01 -9.39
N LEU A 43 19.21 15.38 -10.58
CA LEU A 43 17.80 15.23 -10.96
C LEU A 43 17.45 13.77 -11.20
N ALA A 44 18.38 12.98 -11.75
CA ALA A 44 18.19 11.55 -11.91
C ALA A 44 18.15 10.84 -10.55
N GLU A 45 18.99 11.27 -9.59
CA GLU A 45 18.97 10.73 -8.22
C GLU A 45 17.64 10.99 -7.50
N ARG A 46 17.03 12.17 -7.67
CA ARG A 46 15.71 12.49 -7.10
C ARG A 46 14.57 11.68 -7.71
N ILE A 47 14.73 11.27 -8.97
CA ILE A 47 13.74 10.47 -9.71
C ILE A 47 13.89 8.98 -9.40
N ASP A 48 15.09 8.49 -9.09
CA ASP A 48 15.37 7.08 -8.86
C ASP A 48 14.64 6.52 -7.61
N PRO A 49 13.76 5.51 -7.75
CA PRO A 49 13.04 4.92 -6.62
C PRO A 49 13.97 4.26 -5.59
N SER A 50 15.09 3.67 -6.03
CA SER A 50 16.07 3.04 -5.15
C SER A 50 16.75 4.08 -4.27
N ARG A 51 17.14 5.21 -4.87
CA ARG A 51 17.70 6.35 -4.14
C ARG A 51 16.68 6.96 -3.19
N TYR A 52 15.41 7.06 -3.59
CA TYR A 52 14.35 7.52 -2.70
C TYR A 52 14.23 6.61 -1.46
N LEU A 53 14.10 5.29 -1.63
CA LEU A 53 14.00 4.34 -0.50
C LEU A 53 15.26 4.36 0.37
N GLN A 54 16.45 4.44 -0.22
CA GLN A 54 17.71 4.44 0.53
C GLN A 54 17.94 5.74 1.31
N SER A 55 17.57 6.89 0.74
CA SER A 55 17.77 8.19 1.38
C SER A 55 16.70 8.51 2.41
N THR A 56 15.46 8.06 2.23
CA THR A 56 14.31 8.41 3.09
C THR A 56 13.79 7.25 3.94
N GLY A 57 14.05 6.01 3.57
CA GLY A 57 13.58 4.81 4.26
C GLY A 57 14.60 4.22 5.24
N PRO A 58 14.16 3.28 6.09
CA PRO A 58 15.02 2.53 7.00
C PRO A 58 15.69 1.31 6.32
N PHE A 59 15.76 1.26 4.99
CA PHE A 59 16.13 0.05 4.24
C PHE A 59 17.61 0.03 3.88
N ALA A 60 18.32 -1.01 4.31
CA ALA A 60 19.76 -1.16 4.04
C ALA A 60 20.06 -1.50 2.57
N ASP A 61 19.20 -2.28 1.91
CA ASP A 61 19.38 -2.79 0.54
C ASP A 61 18.15 -2.49 -0.35
N SER A 62 17.91 -1.20 -0.58
CA SER A 62 16.81 -0.72 -1.43
C SER A 62 16.83 -1.27 -2.87
N PRO A 63 18.00 -1.42 -3.56
CA PRO A 63 18.03 -2.02 -4.89
C PRO A 63 17.48 -3.45 -4.92
N GLU A 64 17.93 -4.32 -4.01
CA GLU A 64 17.45 -5.70 -3.99
C GLU A 64 16.00 -5.82 -3.54
N LEU A 65 15.56 -4.97 -2.60
CA LEU A 65 14.16 -4.89 -2.22
C LEU A 65 13.25 -4.55 -3.41
N LEU A 66 13.59 -3.51 -4.18
CA LEU A 66 12.82 -3.11 -5.35
C LEU A 66 12.81 -4.18 -6.44
N GLU A 67 13.93 -4.88 -6.62
CA GLU A 67 14.04 -6.00 -7.54
C GLU A 67 13.08 -7.13 -7.19
N VAL A 68 13.05 -7.55 -5.92
CA VAL A 68 12.11 -8.58 -5.45
C VAL A 68 10.67 -8.09 -5.58
N MET A 69 10.39 -6.83 -5.22
CA MET A 69 9.06 -6.25 -5.37
C MET A 69 8.57 -6.31 -6.83
N ALA A 70 9.42 -5.94 -7.79
CA ALA A 70 9.10 -5.94 -9.21
C ALA A 70 8.72 -7.33 -9.75
N ARG A 71 9.50 -8.36 -9.40
CA ARG A 71 9.25 -9.75 -9.84
C ARG A 71 7.96 -10.33 -9.26
N HIS A 72 7.56 -9.86 -8.09
CA HIS A 72 6.41 -10.38 -7.33
C HIS A 72 5.16 -9.48 -7.39
N GLY A 73 5.24 -8.38 -8.14
CA GLY A 73 4.18 -7.39 -8.29
C GLY A 73 3.79 -6.65 -7.03
N ALA A 74 4.74 -6.51 -6.11
CA ALA A 74 4.59 -5.65 -4.96
C ALA A 74 4.97 -4.21 -5.29
N VAL A 75 4.36 -3.26 -4.56
CA VAL A 75 4.57 -1.83 -4.73
C VAL A 75 4.56 -1.13 -3.37
N LEU A 76 5.25 0.00 -3.27
CA LEU A 76 5.06 0.94 -2.18
C LEU A 76 3.85 1.83 -2.52
N SER A 77 2.96 2.07 -1.55
CA SER A 77 1.83 2.99 -1.70
C SER A 77 1.62 3.82 -0.42
N GLY A 78 0.50 4.54 -0.33
CA GLY A 78 0.17 5.36 0.82
C GLY A 78 1.04 6.61 0.96
N SER A 79 1.26 7.04 2.20
CA SER A 79 1.85 8.36 2.48
C SER A 79 3.28 8.53 2.00
N ARG A 80 4.09 7.47 2.07
CA ARG A 80 5.49 7.47 1.60
C ARG A 80 5.60 7.38 0.09
N ALA A 81 4.65 6.74 -0.59
CA ALA A 81 4.57 6.86 -2.05
C ALA A 81 4.16 8.27 -2.45
N LEU A 82 3.16 8.87 -1.77
CA LEU A 82 2.73 10.23 -2.07
C LEU A 82 3.85 11.26 -1.83
N GLU A 83 4.68 11.10 -0.79
CA GLU A 83 5.86 11.94 -0.56
C GLU A 83 6.83 11.97 -1.75
N TYR A 84 7.02 10.83 -2.44
CA TYR A 84 7.85 10.78 -3.65
C TYR A 84 7.30 11.70 -4.75
N PHE A 85 5.98 11.75 -4.92
CA PHE A 85 5.30 12.59 -5.92
C PHE A 85 5.17 14.05 -5.49
N VAL A 86 4.78 14.29 -4.24
CA VAL A 86 4.40 15.58 -3.67
C VAL A 86 5.09 15.72 -2.31
N PRO A 87 6.30 16.31 -2.25
CA PRO A 87 7.05 16.45 -1.00
C PRO A 87 6.28 17.19 0.09
N GLY A 88 6.44 16.78 1.35
CA GLY A 88 5.68 17.27 2.51
C GLY A 88 4.30 16.63 2.66
N SER A 89 4.12 15.43 2.11
CA SER A 89 2.90 14.62 2.24
C SER A 89 3.02 13.53 3.30
N SER A 90 4.22 13.29 3.82
CA SER A 90 4.54 12.38 4.92
C SER A 90 5.30 13.09 6.03
N THR A 91 5.37 12.45 7.19
CA THR A 91 6.17 12.86 8.36
C THR A 91 7.12 11.72 8.74
N ASN A 92 8.06 11.96 9.65
CA ASN A 92 8.96 10.90 10.12
C ASN A 92 8.21 9.71 10.75
N ASP A 93 7.06 9.97 11.38
CA ASP A 93 6.21 8.93 12.00
C ASP A 93 5.28 8.23 11.00
N SER A 94 5.36 8.57 9.71
CA SER A 94 4.51 7.96 8.71
C SER A 94 5.02 6.56 8.33
N ASP A 95 4.11 5.59 8.40
CA ASP A 95 4.33 4.18 8.05
C ASP A 95 4.77 3.97 6.60
N TRP A 96 5.49 2.88 6.37
CA TRP A 96 5.84 2.37 5.05
C TRP A 96 4.90 1.23 4.65
N ASP A 97 3.99 1.49 3.71
CA ASP A 97 2.97 0.53 3.30
C ASP A 97 3.34 -0.14 1.98
N PHE A 98 3.79 -1.39 2.06
CA PHE A 98 4.06 -2.25 0.90
C PHE A 98 2.85 -3.12 0.61
N TYR A 99 2.37 -3.08 -0.62
CA TYR A 99 1.27 -3.91 -1.08
C TYR A 99 1.81 -5.06 -1.90
N VAL A 100 1.33 -6.29 -1.66
CA VAL A 100 1.76 -7.50 -2.38
C VAL A 100 0.53 -8.28 -2.85
N PRO A 101 0.55 -8.90 -4.04
CA PRO A 101 -0.52 -9.78 -4.47
C PRO A 101 -0.73 -10.93 -3.47
N PRO A 102 -1.96 -11.46 -3.35
CA PRO A 102 -2.31 -12.58 -2.45
C PRO A 102 -1.78 -13.95 -2.91
N ILE A 103 -0.54 -13.99 -3.39
CA ILE A 103 0.15 -15.16 -3.89
C ILE A 103 1.22 -15.53 -2.86
N LEU A 104 1.09 -16.70 -2.24
CA LEU A 104 1.97 -17.10 -1.13
C LEU A 104 3.47 -16.99 -1.44
N PRO A 105 3.98 -17.48 -2.60
CA PRO A 105 5.36 -17.24 -3.00
C PRO A 105 5.76 -15.76 -3.03
N SER A 106 4.89 -14.87 -3.52
CA SER A 106 5.13 -13.42 -3.54
C SER A 106 5.17 -12.82 -2.16
N ILE A 107 4.25 -13.22 -1.28
CA ILE A 107 4.22 -12.76 0.12
C ILE A 107 5.52 -13.14 0.84
N ILE A 108 5.94 -14.41 0.72
CA ILE A 108 7.16 -14.91 1.36
C ILE A 108 8.39 -14.19 0.81
N ALA A 109 8.51 -14.06 -0.52
CA ALA A 109 9.67 -13.42 -1.14
C ALA A 109 9.81 -11.95 -0.72
N VAL A 110 8.72 -11.18 -0.77
CA VAL A 110 8.73 -9.76 -0.39
C VAL A 110 8.96 -9.58 1.11
N LYS A 111 8.34 -10.43 1.95
CA LYS A 111 8.62 -10.45 3.40
C LYS A 111 10.11 -10.67 3.68
N ASN A 112 10.71 -11.70 3.08
CA ASN A 112 12.12 -12.01 3.30
C ASN A 112 13.05 -10.90 2.79
N ALA A 113 12.69 -10.23 1.68
CA ALA A 113 13.45 -9.09 1.17
C ALA A 113 13.37 -7.88 2.11
N LEU A 114 12.21 -7.61 2.71
CA LEU A 114 12.05 -6.60 3.75
C LEU A 114 12.88 -6.95 4.99
N GLU A 115 12.89 -8.22 5.41
CA GLU A 115 13.72 -8.69 6.53
C GLU A 115 15.21 -8.53 6.27
N LYS A 116 15.68 -8.92 5.08
CA LYS A 116 17.06 -8.70 4.64
C LYS A 116 17.41 -7.20 4.59
N SER A 117 16.42 -6.35 4.32
CA SER A 117 16.58 -4.89 4.29
C SER A 117 16.53 -4.23 5.68
N GLY A 118 16.36 -5.00 6.76
CA GLY A 118 16.39 -4.50 8.14
C GLY A 118 15.03 -4.39 8.83
N VAL A 119 13.94 -4.90 8.22
CA VAL A 119 12.62 -4.95 8.85
C VAL A 119 12.53 -6.17 9.76
N THR A 120 12.01 -6.00 10.98
CA THR A 120 11.66 -7.11 11.87
C THR A 120 10.14 -7.21 11.95
N PHE A 121 9.56 -8.30 11.43
CA PHE A 121 8.12 -8.52 11.51
C PHE A 121 7.72 -9.07 12.88
N GLU A 122 6.64 -8.52 13.44
CA GLU A 122 6.03 -8.96 14.70
C GLU A 122 5.12 -10.17 14.42
N SER A 123 5.20 -11.21 15.25
CA SER A 123 4.29 -12.36 15.13
C SER A 123 2.87 -12.00 15.62
N SER A 124 1.84 -12.75 15.18
CA SER A 124 0.47 -12.55 15.67
C SER A 124 0.39 -12.69 17.19
N LEU A 125 1.19 -13.59 17.76
CA LEU A 125 1.29 -13.82 19.20
C LEU A 125 1.97 -12.67 19.91
N GLU A 126 3.11 -12.18 19.41
CA GLU A 126 3.80 -11.02 19.96
C GLU A 126 2.90 -9.78 19.96
N SER A 127 2.23 -9.51 18.83
CA SER A 127 1.31 -8.39 18.70
C SER A 127 0.14 -8.47 19.67
N ALA A 128 -0.44 -9.67 19.83
CA ALA A 128 -1.52 -9.91 20.78
C ALA A 128 -1.06 -9.73 22.24
N ALA A 129 0.11 -10.26 22.58
CA ALA A 129 0.69 -10.16 23.91
C ALA A 129 1.02 -8.71 24.28
N ARG A 130 1.59 -7.95 23.34
CA ARG A 130 1.88 -6.52 23.54
C ARG A 130 0.60 -5.70 23.74
N ARG A 131 -0.44 -5.92 22.93
CA ARG A 131 -1.75 -5.24 23.12
C ARG A 131 -2.36 -5.57 24.47
N LEU A 132 -2.31 -6.84 24.88
CA LEU A 132 -2.78 -7.27 26.18
C LEU A 132 -1.99 -6.58 27.31
N ARG A 133 -0.68 -6.38 27.15
CA ARG A 133 0.17 -5.65 28.10
C ARG A 133 -0.14 -4.16 28.18
N GLU A 134 -0.31 -3.51 27.03
CA GLU A 134 -0.48 -2.05 26.93
C GLU A 134 -1.90 -1.59 27.23
N LYS A 135 -2.90 -2.41 26.88
CA LYS A 135 -4.32 -2.03 26.91
C LYS A 135 -5.16 -2.90 27.83
N SER A 136 -4.57 -3.91 28.48
CA SER A 136 -5.28 -4.92 29.28
C SER A 136 -6.35 -5.72 28.49
N GLU A 137 -6.36 -5.60 27.16
CA GLU A 137 -7.33 -6.29 26.30
C GLU A 137 -6.79 -6.52 24.88
N VAL A 138 -7.28 -7.57 24.23
CA VAL A 138 -7.03 -7.85 22.82
C VAL A 138 -8.20 -8.59 22.17
N ILE A 139 -8.54 -8.20 20.95
CA ILE A 139 -9.46 -8.93 20.08
C ILE A 139 -8.64 -9.72 19.07
N LEU A 140 -8.92 -11.02 18.95
CA LEU A 140 -8.32 -11.90 17.96
C LEU A 140 -9.37 -12.32 16.95
N ASN A 141 -9.11 -12.07 15.67
CA ASN A 141 -9.90 -12.64 14.59
C ASN A 141 -9.47 -14.09 14.28
N GLN A 142 -10.24 -14.77 13.43
CA GLN A 142 -10.00 -16.14 13.01
C GLN A 142 -8.54 -16.39 12.54
N ASN A 143 -7.98 -15.51 11.71
CA ASN A 143 -6.64 -15.69 11.17
C ASN A 143 -5.55 -15.52 12.25
N GLN A 144 -5.73 -14.59 13.17
CA GLN A 144 -4.82 -14.42 14.31
C GLN A 144 -4.87 -15.64 15.24
N ILE A 145 -6.07 -16.17 15.51
CA ILE A 145 -6.26 -17.40 16.30
C ILE A 145 -5.48 -18.56 15.68
N VAL A 146 -5.63 -18.78 14.37
CA VAL A 146 -4.91 -19.84 13.63
C VAL A 146 -3.40 -19.63 13.69
N SER A 147 -2.94 -18.41 13.43
CA SER A 147 -1.51 -18.05 13.44
C SER A 147 -0.87 -18.28 14.81
N ILE A 148 -1.56 -17.88 15.89
CA ILE A 148 -1.09 -18.07 17.27
C ILE A 148 -1.04 -19.56 17.62
N ALA A 149 -2.07 -20.32 17.24
CA ALA A 149 -2.09 -21.77 17.49
C ALA A 149 -0.96 -22.50 16.77
N TYR A 150 -0.72 -22.17 15.51
CA TYR A 150 0.38 -22.71 14.72
C TYR A 150 1.73 -22.40 15.37
N GLU A 151 1.98 -21.13 15.70
CA GLU A 151 3.22 -20.68 16.33
C GLU A 151 3.46 -21.38 17.67
N ALA A 152 2.44 -21.45 18.53
CA ALA A 152 2.52 -22.10 19.82
C ALA A 152 2.68 -23.63 19.75
N PHE A 153 2.31 -24.25 18.63
CA PHE A 153 2.44 -25.68 18.41
C PHE A 153 3.84 -26.06 17.92
N PHE A 154 4.37 -25.33 16.94
CA PHE A 154 5.66 -25.66 16.32
C PHE A 154 6.87 -25.06 17.03
N ASN A 155 6.71 -23.90 17.69
CA ASN A 155 7.82 -23.27 18.41
C ASN A 155 7.85 -23.74 19.86
N LYS A 156 8.96 -24.39 20.24
CA LYS A 156 9.23 -24.81 21.62
C LYS A 156 10.18 -23.82 22.30
N ILE A 157 9.70 -22.60 22.52
CA ILE A 157 10.44 -21.56 23.23
C ILE A 157 9.78 -21.19 24.55
N SER A 158 10.53 -20.48 25.40
CA SER A 158 9.97 -19.92 26.64
C SER A 158 9.15 -18.69 26.32
N TRP A 159 7.84 -18.78 26.52
CA TRP A 159 6.89 -17.69 26.28
C TRP A 159 6.83 -16.74 27.47
N SER A 160 6.73 -15.44 27.20
CA SER A 160 6.42 -14.43 28.23
C SER A 160 5.03 -14.66 28.86
N MET A 161 4.77 -14.03 30.01
CA MET A 161 3.51 -14.18 30.72
C MET A 161 2.30 -13.82 29.85
N GLU A 162 2.35 -12.69 29.12
CA GLU A 162 1.23 -12.29 28.27
C GLU A 162 1.05 -13.22 27.06
N GLN A 163 2.16 -13.71 26.48
CA GLN A 163 2.09 -14.72 25.41
C GLN A 163 1.44 -16.02 25.91
N GLN A 164 1.79 -16.48 27.12
CA GLN A 164 1.15 -17.66 27.72
C GLN A 164 -0.34 -17.44 27.95
N ILE A 165 -0.75 -16.26 28.43
CA ILE A 165 -2.17 -15.91 28.59
C ILE A 165 -2.90 -16.02 27.26
N VAL A 166 -2.34 -15.45 26.18
CA VAL A 166 -2.94 -15.48 24.84
C VAL A 166 -3.02 -16.92 24.31
N ILE A 167 -1.93 -17.69 24.39
CA ILE A 167 -1.89 -19.10 23.96
C ILE A 167 -2.92 -19.94 24.71
N ASN A 168 -2.97 -19.81 26.03
CA ASN A 168 -3.88 -20.57 26.87
C ASN A 168 -5.34 -20.19 26.61
N SER A 169 -5.61 -18.91 26.37
CA SER A 169 -6.94 -18.41 25.98
C SER A 169 -7.43 -19.03 24.67
N VAL A 170 -6.56 -19.07 23.65
CA VAL A 170 -6.86 -19.71 22.36
C VAL A 170 -7.09 -21.22 22.54
N ARG A 171 -6.23 -21.93 23.26
CA ARG A 171 -6.33 -23.38 23.51
C ARG A 171 -7.48 -23.77 24.46
N TYR A 172 -7.95 -22.84 25.28
CA TYR A 172 -9.12 -23.02 26.13
C TYR A 172 -10.39 -22.92 25.29
N MET A 173 -10.49 -21.89 24.43
CA MET A 173 -11.66 -21.71 23.58
C MET A 173 -11.75 -22.75 22.46
N TYR A 174 -10.61 -23.11 21.88
CA TYR A 174 -10.53 -24.03 20.75
C TYR A 174 -9.58 -25.20 21.07
N PRO A 175 -10.03 -26.21 21.83
CA PRO A 175 -9.19 -27.35 22.22
C PRO A 175 -8.60 -28.12 21.03
N ALA A 176 -9.29 -28.14 19.89
CA ALA A 176 -8.81 -28.75 18.64
C ALA A 176 -7.49 -28.12 18.15
N LEU A 177 -7.25 -26.84 18.43
CA LEU A 177 -6.04 -26.13 18.04
C LEU A 177 -4.81 -26.46 18.93
N ARG A 178 -4.96 -27.33 19.94
CA ARG A 178 -3.82 -27.84 20.71
C ARG A 178 -2.94 -28.77 19.89
N ASP A 179 -3.52 -29.47 18.93
CA ASP A 179 -2.82 -30.32 17.98
C ASP A 179 -3.11 -29.85 16.55
N MET A 180 -2.14 -29.17 15.97
CA MET A 180 -2.28 -28.62 14.63
C MET A 180 -1.99 -29.64 13.53
N THR A 181 -1.48 -30.84 13.84
CA THR A 181 -1.02 -31.82 12.83
C THR A 181 -2.09 -32.15 11.80
N MET A 182 -3.34 -32.29 12.23
CA MET A 182 -4.47 -32.65 11.37
C MET A 182 -4.95 -31.49 10.48
N HIS A 183 -4.51 -30.27 10.80
CA HIS A 183 -4.87 -29.04 10.11
C HIS A 183 -3.74 -28.52 9.23
N VAL A 184 -2.50 -29.01 9.37
CA VAL A 184 -1.38 -28.64 8.51
C VAL A 184 -1.32 -29.55 7.29
N ARG A 185 -1.34 -28.96 6.11
CA ARG A 185 -1.18 -29.65 4.82
C ARG A 185 0.30 -29.98 4.60
N GLU A 186 0.59 -30.89 3.67
CA GLU A 186 1.97 -31.30 3.33
C GLU A 186 2.88 -30.12 2.92
N ASN A 187 2.30 -29.06 2.36
CA ASN A 187 3.03 -27.85 1.98
C ASN A 187 3.24 -26.86 3.16
N GLY A 188 2.92 -27.26 4.39
CA GLY A 188 3.06 -26.45 5.60
C GLY A 188 1.95 -25.43 5.84
N SER A 189 1.01 -25.26 4.90
CA SER A 189 -0.14 -24.35 5.07
C SER A 189 -1.22 -24.96 5.98
N VAL A 190 -1.91 -24.11 6.74
CA VAL A 190 -3.04 -24.54 7.57
C VAL A 190 -4.31 -24.59 6.72
N GLY A 191 -5.01 -25.72 6.75
CA GLY A 191 -6.33 -25.90 6.14
C GLY A 191 -7.35 -24.92 6.72
N TRP A 192 -8.37 -24.61 5.94
CA TRP A 192 -9.43 -23.70 6.37
C TRP A 192 -10.21 -24.28 7.55
N MET A 193 -10.47 -23.47 8.57
CA MET A 193 -11.17 -23.85 9.80
C MET A 193 -12.37 -22.93 10.02
N GLY A 194 -13.54 -23.31 9.50
CA GLY A 194 -14.74 -22.45 9.44
C GLY A 194 -15.39 -22.10 10.77
N ASP A 195 -15.14 -22.87 11.82
CA ASP A 195 -15.89 -22.77 13.09
C ASP A 195 -15.25 -21.79 14.10
N LEU A 196 -14.26 -21.01 13.68
CA LEU A 196 -13.53 -20.09 14.54
C LEU A 196 -14.18 -18.72 14.56
N ILE A 197 -14.76 -18.35 15.71
CA ILE A 197 -15.38 -17.05 15.96
C ILE A 197 -14.34 -16.10 16.59
N PRO A 198 -14.35 -14.79 16.28
CA PRO A 198 -13.49 -13.83 16.97
C PRO A 198 -13.64 -13.88 18.49
N ILE A 199 -12.51 -13.80 19.20
CA ILE A 199 -12.47 -13.85 20.67
C ILE A 199 -11.93 -12.55 21.24
N PHE A 200 -12.46 -12.16 22.39
CA PHE A 200 -11.99 -11.04 23.19
C PHE A 200 -11.29 -11.59 24.43
N ILE A 201 -10.03 -11.21 24.65
CA ILE A 201 -9.21 -11.64 25.79
C ILE A 201 -8.94 -10.42 26.67
N ARG A 202 -9.28 -10.52 27.96
CA ARG A 202 -8.95 -9.53 28.99
C ARG A 202 -7.74 -9.96 29.81
N GLU A 203 -7.19 -9.00 30.54
CA GLU A 203 -6.21 -9.22 31.60
C GLU A 203 -6.64 -10.40 32.50
N GLY A 204 -5.67 -11.30 32.79
CA GLY A 204 -5.92 -12.55 33.50
C GLY A 204 -6.45 -13.71 32.65
N GLY A 205 -6.61 -13.54 31.33
CA GLY A 205 -6.98 -14.61 30.40
C GLY A 205 -8.47 -14.92 30.33
N ARG A 206 -9.33 -13.99 30.75
CA ARG A 206 -10.78 -14.14 30.62
C ARG A 206 -11.18 -13.94 29.16
N VAL A 207 -11.80 -14.97 28.58
CA VAL A 207 -12.20 -14.99 27.17
C VAL A 207 -13.72 -14.83 27.03
N THR A 208 -14.15 -13.99 26.10
CA THR A 208 -15.55 -13.91 25.67
C THR A 208 -15.66 -14.02 24.15
N CYS A 209 -16.59 -14.83 23.66
CA CYS A 209 -16.91 -14.88 22.23
C CYS A 209 -17.70 -13.63 21.85
N LEU A 210 -17.33 -13.01 20.74
CA LEU A 210 -18.17 -11.99 20.12
C LEU A 210 -19.22 -12.74 19.29
N GLN A 211 -20.47 -12.78 19.77
CA GLN A 211 -21.57 -13.31 18.97
C GLN A 211 -21.67 -12.49 17.67
N PRO A 212 -21.85 -13.12 16.50
CA PRO A 212 -22.23 -12.38 15.31
C PRO A 212 -23.63 -11.82 15.59
N HIS A 213 -23.73 -10.55 15.97
CA HIS A 213 -25.04 -9.91 16.12
C HIS A 213 -25.74 -9.92 14.75
N GLU A 214 -27.04 -10.27 14.77
CA GLU A 214 -28.00 -10.11 13.68
C GLU A 214 -28.19 -8.62 13.34
N GLU A 215 -27.16 -7.99 12.79
CA GLU A 215 -27.31 -6.78 11.99
C GLU A 215 -26.99 -7.16 10.56
N MET A 216 -28.08 -7.39 9.82
CA MET A 216 -28.25 -7.29 8.37
C MET A 216 -27.10 -7.76 7.47
N THR A 217 -27.50 -8.58 6.50
CA THR A 217 -27.03 -8.70 5.11
C THR A 217 -26.50 -7.41 4.47
N HIS A 218 -25.43 -6.86 5.01
CA HIS A 218 -24.45 -6.07 4.30
C HIS A 218 -23.28 -7.02 4.17
N VAL A 219 -23.30 -7.77 3.06
CA VAL A 219 -22.14 -8.52 2.59
C VAL A 219 -21.04 -7.49 2.39
N TYR A 220 -20.26 -7.26 3.45
CA TYR A 220 -18.88 -6.88 3.28
C TYR A 220 -18.30 -7.90 2.30
N PRO A 221 -17.63 -7.47 1.22
CA PRO A 221 -16.68 -8.39 0.61
C PRO A 221 -15.72 -8.80 1.75
N GLU A 222 -15.41 -10.09 1.84
CA GLU A 222 -14.61 -10.77 2.88
C GLU A 222 -13.15 -10.24 3.02
N ASN A 223 -12.95 -8.93 2.93
CA ASN A 223 -11.77 -8.29 2.35
C ASN A 223 -11.15 -7.18 3.20
N VAL A 224 -11.51 -7.03 4.48
CA VAL A 224 -10.87 -6.02 5.32
C VAL A 224 -10.43 -6.61 6.66
N ALA A 225 -9.12 -6.52 6.91
CA ALA A 225 -8.43 -6.70 8.18
C ALA A 225 -8.17 -8.14 8.68
N SER A 226 -7.43 -8.94 7.89
CA SER A 226 -6.42 -9.88 8.41
C SER A 226 -5.39 -10.29 7.35
N LYS A 227 -4.80 -9.27 6.71
CA LYS A 227 -3.81 -9.39 5.62
C LYS A 227 -2.62 -8.46 5.77
N VAL A 228 -2.40 -7.90 6.95
CA VAL A 228 -1.31 -6.95 7.20
C VAL A 228 -0.29 -7.59 8.13
N LEU A 229 0.93 -7.77 7.65
CA LEU A 229 2.07 -8.13 8.49
C LEU A 229 2.72 -6.82 8.94
N SER A 230 2.70 -6.58 10.25
CA SER A 230 3.32 -5.40 10.86
C SER A 230 4.76 -5.69 11.20
N GLY A 231 5.65 -4.80 10.82
CA GLY A 231 7.07 -4.86 11.12
C GLY A 231 7.61 -3.52 11.57
N THR A 232 8.79 -3.55 12.15
CA THR A 232 9.52 -2.35 12.60
C THR A 232 10.91 -2.37 12.00
N ALA A 233 11.37 -1.22 11.50
CA ALA A 233 12.74 -1.02 11.09
C ALA A 233 13.32 0.21 11.79
N HIS A 234 14.64 0.41 11.75
CA HIS A 234 15.29 1.52 12.44
C HIS A 234 15.99 2.43 11.45
N ARG A 235 15.77 3.75 11.59
CA ARG A 235 16.49 4.78 10.86
C ARG A 235 17.00 5.81 11.84
N ASN A 236 18.31 6.09 11.82
CA ASN A 236 18.97 7.07 12.69
C ASN A 236 18.62 6.89 14.19
N GLY A 237 18.45 5.64 14.63
CA GLY A 237 18.09 5.30 16.01
C GLY A 237 16.59 5.38 16.34
N SER A 238 15.74 5.85 15.42
CA SER A 238 14.28 5.87 15.58
C SER A 238 13.63 4.65 14.94
N ALA A 239 12.69 4.04 15.65
CA ALA A 239 11.85 2.98 15.12
C ALA A 239 10.81 3.55 14.15
N VAL A 240 10.62 2.88 13.02
CA VAL A 240 9.66 3.24 11.98
C VAL A 240 8.78 2.03 11.66
N SER A 241 7.48 2.26 11.58
CA SER A 241 6.48 1.24 11.22
C SER A 241 6.58 0.87 9.75
N VAL A 242 6.58 -0.43 9.46
CA VAL A 242 6.55 -1.00 8.12
C VAL A 242 5.40 -2.00 8.06
N GLN A 243 4.56 -1.90 7.04
CA GLN A 243 3.43 -2.79 6.83
C GLN A 243 3.60 -3.52 5.50
N LEU A 244 3.43 -4.83 5.52
CA LEU A 244 3.24 -5.65 4.30
C LEU A 244 1.77 -6.04 4.21
N VAL A 245 1.06 -5.36 3.32
CA VAL A 245 -0.37 -5.48 3.07
C VAL A 245 -0.61 -6.44 1.91
N VAL A 246 -1.25 -7.57 2.19
CA VAL A 246 -1.60 -8.57 1.21
C VAL A 246 -2.93 -8.19 0.54
N GLY A 247 -2.96 -8.15 -0.79
CA GLY A 247 -4.14 -7.84 -1.58
C GLY A 247 -5.26 -8.88 -1.44
N THR A 248 -6.41 -8.64 -2.06
CA THR A 248 -7.60 -9.51 -1.96
C THR A 248 -7.82 -10.33 -3.23
N ILE A 249 -8.16 -11.61 -3.08
CA ILE A 249 -8.63 -12.44 -4.20
C ILE A 249 -10.15 -12.34 -4.19
N ASP A 250 -10.74 -11.80 -5.24
CA ASP A 250 -12.18 -11.97 -5.45
C ASP A 250 -12.45 -13.40 -5.92
N ARG A 251 -12.96 -14.25 -5.02
CA ARG A 251 -13.29 -15.65 -5.32
C ARG A 251 -14.44 -15.83 -6.31
N ARG A 252 -15.23 -14.77 -6.59
CA ARG A 252 -16.33 -14.80 -7.56
C ARG A 252 -15.86 -14.55 -8.99
N MET A 253 -14.68 -13.95 -9.16
CA MET A 253 -14.01 -13.82 -10.45
C MET A 253 -13.18 -15.07 -10.71
N THR A 254 -13.82 -16.11 -11.26
CA THR A 254 -13.20 -17.37 -11.67
C THR A 254 -12.28 -17.24 -12.88
N SER A 255 -12.22 -16.07 -13.53
CA SER A 255 -11.33 -15.84 -14.66
C SER A 255 -9.97 -15.33 -14.22
N ILE A 256 -8.95 -16.13 -14.48
CA ILE A 256 -7.51 -15.79 -14.40
C ILE A 256 -7.17 -14.64 -15.37
N THR A 257 -8.10 -14.22 -16.25
CA THR A 257 -7.86 -13.19 -17.28
C THR A 257 -8.06 -11.75 -16.83
N ASP A 258 -8.79 -11.47 -15.75
CA ASP A 258 -8.82 -10.11 -15.15
C ASP A 258 -7.69 -9.97 -14.14
N GLY A 259 -6.45 -10.11 -14.63
CA GLY A 259 -5.24 -10.13 -13.80
C GLY A 259 -4.99 -8.83 -13.01
N LEU A 260 -5.59 -7.71 -13.42
CA LEU A 260 -5.39 -6.40 -12.76
C LEU A 260 -6.17 -6.26 -11.45
N SER A 261 -7.38 -6.79 -11.34
CA SER A 261 -8.17 -6.76 -10.10
C SER A 261 -7.62 -7.70 -9.03
N GLN A 262 -6.85 -8.72 -9.43
CA GLN A 262 -6.10 -9.62 -8.55
C GLN A 262 -4.70 -9.09 -8.15
N THR A 263 -4.31 -7.90 -8.63
CA THR A 263 -3.06 -7.23 -8.21
C THR A 263 -3.28 -6.28 -7.03
N VAL A 264 -2.28 -5.46 -6.73
CA VAL A 264 -2.30 -4.38 -5.75
C VAL A 264 -3.27 -3.24 -6.10
N PHE A 265 -3.72 -3.12 -7.35
CA PHE A 265 -4.55 -1.99 -7.80
C PHE A 265 -5.93 -1.93 -7.11
N GLY A 266 -6.55 -3.07 -6.80
CA GLY A 266 -7.80 -3.08 -6.05
C GLY A 266 -7.64 -2.46 -4.65
N SER A 267 -6.46 -2.62 -4.03
CA SER A 267 -6.15 -1.98 -2.74
C SER A 267 -5.91 -0.48 -2.91
N ILE A 268 -5.18 -0.06 -3.95
CA ILE A 268 -4.91 1.35 -4.21
C ILE A 268 -6.20 2.11 -4.52
N LEU A 269 -7.09 1.55 -5.34
CA LEU A 269 -8.36 2.20 -5.70
C LEU A 269 -9.36 2.26 -4.54
N SER A 270 -9.27 1.35 -3.56
CA SER A 270 -10.13 1.36 -2.37
C SER A 270 -9.67 2.30 -1.27
N PHE A 271 -8.61 3.09 -1.49
CA PHE A 271 -8.25 4.15 -0.56
C PHE A 271 -9.38 5.17 -0.39
N TYR A 272 -9.38 5.81 0.78
CA TYR A 272 -10.41 6.76 1.19
C TYR A 272 -10.37 8.10 0.45
N GLY A 273 -9.30 8.39 -0.28
CA GLY A 273 -9.14 9.64 -1.02
C GLY A 273 -8.12 9.56 -2.14
N SER A 274 -8.27 10.46 -3.13
CA SER A 274 -7.56 10.36 -4.41
C SER A 274 -6.07 10.69 -4.37
N HIS A 275 -5.63 11.48 -3.38
CA HIS A 275 -4.22 11.87 -3.20
C HIS A 275 -3.32 10.70 -2.85
N VAL A 276 -3.82 9.68 -2.14
CA VAL A 276 -3.04 8.49 -1.81
C VAL A 276 -3.10 7.42 -2.88
N GLN A 277 -3.90 7.58 -3.94
CA GLN A 277 -4.03 6.63 -5.05
C GLN A 277 -2.83 6.70 -5.99
N CYS A 278 -1.68 6.30 -5.46
CA CYS A 278 -0.38 6.33 -6.10
C CYS A 278 0.45 5.13 -5.67
N MET A 279 1.46 4.81 -6.45
CA MET A 279 2.37 3.71 -6.15
C MET A 279 3.75 3.94 -6.75
N LEU A 280 4.73 3.28 -6.13
CA LEU A 280 6.13 3.28 -6.54
C LEU A 280 6.62 1.84 -6.62
N SER A 281 7.26 1.49 -7.74
CA SER A 281 7.95 0.21 -7.96
C SER A 281 9.34 0.45 -8.57
N LYS A 282 10.09 -0.62 -8.86
CA LYS A 282 11.36 -0.52 -9.58
C LYS A 282 11.20 0.11 -10.97
N HIS A 283 10.14 -0.27 -11.68
CA HIS A 283 10.01 0.03 -13.11
C HIS A 283 9.13 1.25 -13.38
N ILE A 284 8.21 1.57 -12.47
CA ILE A 284 7.30 2.68 -12.65
C ILE A 284 7.00 3.43 -11.35
N ALA A 285 6.64 4.69 -11.51
CA ALA A 285 5.90 5.46 -10.52
C ALA A 285 4.59 5.91 -11.15
N LEU A 286 3.46 5.60 -10.53
CA LEU A 286 2.13 5.99 -11.01
C LEU A 286 1.36 6.75 -9.93
N HIS A 287 0.72 7.85 -10.31
CA HIS A 287 -0.27 8.53 -9.48
C HIS A 287 -1.53 8.80 -10.31
N LEU A 288 -2.69 8.30 -9.84
CA LEU A 288 -3.94 8.30 -10.61
C LEU A 288 -4.60 9.69 -10.70
N TYR A 289 -4.39 10.54 -9.69
CA TYR A 289 -4.95 11.91 -9.62
C TYR A 289 -3.85 12.95 -9.32
N TYR A 290 -2.73 12.87 -10.03
CA TYR A 290 -1.52 13.64 -9.73
C TYR A 290 -1.75 15.14 -9.82
N ARG A 291 -2.42 15.62 -10.87
CA ARG A 291 -2.59 17.07 -11.06
C ARG A 291 -3.46 17.67 -9.96
N LEU A 292 -4.44 16.94 -9.45
CA LEU A 292 -5.18 17.34 -8.26
C LEU A 292 -4.30 17.33 -6.99
N ALA A 293 -3.55 16.24 -6.78
CA ALA A 293 -2.72 16.05 -5.59
C ALA A 293 -1.54 17.03 -5.50
N SER A 294 -0.91 17.37 -6.63
CA SER A 294 0.18 18.36 -6.69
C SER A 294 -0.31 19.77 -6.33
N GLY A 295 -1.58 20.07 -6.61
CA GLY A 295 -2.29 21.25 -6.12
C GLY A 295 -2.81 21.15 -4.68
N ARG A 296 -2.33 20.15 -3.90
CA ARG A 296 -2.76 19.87 -2.52
C ARG A 296 -4.28 19.75 -2.38
N SER A 297 -4.91 19.14 -3.37
CA SER A 297 -6.35 18.88 -3.36
C SER A 297 -6.58 17.39 -3.54
N ALA A 298 -7.71 16.88 -3.05
CA ALA A 298 -8.05 15.46 -3.15
C ALA A 298 -9.57 15.27 -3.20
N PHE A 299 -10.02 14.24 -3.91
CA PHE A 299 -11.38 13.75 -3.75
C PHE A 299 -11.49 12.90 -2.49
N ARG A 300 -12.58 13.07 -1.74
CA ARG A 300 -12.97 12.16 -0.66
C ARG A 300 -13.89 11.08 -1.24
N TRP A 301 -13.49 9.83 -1.10
CA TRP A 301 -14.29 8.70 -1.56
C TRP A 301 -15.19 8.17 -0.46
N GLN A 302 -16.36 7.69 -0.81
CA GLN A 302 -17.23 6.99 0.11
C GLN A 302 -16.53 5.70 0.58
N VAL A 303 -16.53 5.49 1.88
CA VAL A 303 -15.94 4.29 2.50
C VAL A 303 -17.00 3.57 3.32
N PRO A 304 -16.87 2.24 3.50
CA PRO A 304 -17.76 1.50 4.38
C PRO A 304 -17.77 2.04 5.82
N GLU A 305 -18.92 1.95 6.49
CA GLU A 305 -19.12 2.50 7.84
C GLU A 305 -18.07 2.02 8.86
N ALA A 306 -17.68 0.75 8.81
CA ALA A 306 -16.71 0.19 9.77
C ALA A 306 -15.30 0.79 9.66
N VAL A 307 -14.96 1.45 8.55
CA VAL A 307 -13.68 2.16 8.37
C VAL A 307 -13.86 3.68 8.29
N HIS A 308 -15.09 4.19 8.43
CA HIS A 308 -15.39 5.60 8.27
C HIS A 308 -14.57 6.49 9.23
N ARG A 309 -14.56 6.17 10.52
CA ARG A 309 -13.75 6.92 11.52
C ARG A 309 -12.26 6.96 11.16
N ARG A 310 -11.67 5.83 10.75
CA ARG A 310 -10.25 5.78 10.35
C ARG A 310 -9.98 6.61 9.11
N ALA A 311 -10.93 6.65 8.18
CA ALA A 311 -10.82 7.49 7.00
C ALA A 311 -10.90 8.98 7.37
N GLU A 312 -11.77 9.37 8.30
CA GLU A 312 -11.83 10.75 8.81
C GLU A 312 -10.53 11.17 9.53
N ASP A 313 -9.99 10.31 10.40
CA ASP A 313 -8.69 10.55 11.04
C ASP A 313 -7.58 10.72 9.99
N ALA A 314 -7.63 9.92 8.91
CA ALA A 314 -6.70 10.02 7.80
C ALA A 314 -6.90 11.32 7.00
N VAL A 315 -8.13 11.78 6.77
CA VAL A 315 -8.44 13.06 6.14
C VAL A 315 -7.86 14.22 6.96
N GLU A 316 -8.14 14.25 8.27
CA GLU A 316 -7.64 15.29 9.18
C GLU A 316 -6.09 15.34 9.17
N LYS A 317 -5.45 14.17 9.16
CA LYS A 317 -3.99 14.04 8.99
C LYS A 317 -3.48 14.75 7.74
N TYR A 318 -4.19 14.70 6.61
CA TYR A 318 -3.74 15.38 5.38
C TYR A 318 -4.18 16.84 5.31
N VAL A 319 -5.29 17.22 5.95
CA VAL A 319 -5.67 18.63 6.12
C VAL A 319 -4.58 19.40 6.88
N THR A 320 -4.05 18.82 7.96
CA THR A 320 -2.91 19.42 8.69
C THR A 320 -1.62 19.48 7.85
N ARG A 321 -1.52 18.68 6.79
CA ARG A 321 -0.44 18.71 5.78
C ARG A 321 -0.78 19.63 4.58
N GLY A 322 -1.80 20.48 4.71
CA GLY A 322 -2.18 21.47 3.72
C GLY A 322 -3.06 20.97 2.58
N PHE A 323 -3.59 19.74 2.65
CA PHE A 323 -4.54 19.25 1.65
C PHE A 323 -5.95 19.82 1.88
N ARG A 324 -6.68 20.04 0.78
CA ARG A 324 -8.11 20.33 0.79
C ARG A 324 -8.88 19.18 0.14
N PHE A 325 -9.93 18.71 0.80
CA PHE A 325 -10.79 17.66 0.26
C PHE A 325 -12.01 18.29 -0.40
N ILE A 326 -12.34 17.78 -1.58
CA ILE A 326 -13.49 18.20 -2.38
C ILE A 326 -14.29 16.96 -2.80
N THR A 327 -15.56 17.16 -3.12
CA THR A 327 -16.40 16.14 -3.75
C THR A 327 -16.12 16.12 -5.25
N ALA A 328 -16.08 14.95 -5.89
CA ALA A 328 -15.87 14.88 -7.34
C ALA A 328 -17.16 15.29 -8.08
N SER A 329 -17.36 16.60 -8.21
CA SER A 329 -18.39 17.33 -8.97
C SER A 329 -19.81 16.72 -9.01
N ASP A 330 -20.78 17.43 -8.42
CA ASP A 330 -22.22 17.13 -8.47
C ASP A 330 -22.90 17.39 -9.84
N ASN A 331 -22.17 17.90 -10.84
CA ASN A 331 -22.76 18.47 -12.06
C ASN A 331 -23.05 17.46 -13.19
N GLY A 332 -23.09 16.16 -12.89
CA GLY A 332 -23.50 15.17 -13.88
C GLY A 332 -23.76 13.80 -13.26
N GLU A 333 -24.84 13.16 -13.70
CA GLU A 333 -25.14 11.74 -13.46
C GLU A 333 -24.19 10.79 -14.24
N GLU A 334 -23.12 11.32 -14.81
CA GLU A 334 -22.22 10.62 -15.73
C GLU A 334 -20.87 10.29 -15.09
N TRP A 335 -20.41 9.06 -15.33
CA TRP A 335 -19.10 8.60 -14.90
C TRP A 335 -17.98 9.34 -15.63
N THR A 336 -17.05 9.92 -14.87
CA THR A 336 -15.80 10.44 -15.44
C THR A 336 -14.83 9.29 -15.64
N PHE A 337 -14.57 8.93 -16.90
CA PHE A 337 -13.61 7.89 -17.27
C PHE A 337 -12.17 8.41 -17.22
N ARG A 338 -11.28 7.59 -16.67
CA ARG A 338 -9.88 7.90 -16.39
C ARG A 338 -8.96 6.77 -16.85
N SER A 339 -7.72 7.12 -17.14
CA SER A 339 -6.66 6.19 -17.56
C SER A 339 -5.30 6.62 -17.02
N THR A 340 -4.36 5.68 -16.93
CA THR A 340 -2.99 5.96 -16.48
C THR A 340 -2.22 6.93 -17.38
N GLU A 341 -2.76 7.20 -18.56
CA GLU A 341 -2.19 8.09 -19.58
C GLU A 341 -3.03 9.36 -19.78
N ASP A 342 -4.06 9.60 -18.95
CA ASP A 342 -4.83 10.83 -19.03
C ASP A 342 -4.10 12.03 -18.41
N ASN A 343 -4.62 13.23 -18.68
CA ASN A 343 -3.98 14.50 -18.31
C ASN A 343 -3.95 14.79 -16.80
N ASP A 344 -4.65 14.02 -15.98
CA ASP A 344 -4.70 14.22 -14.53
C ASP A 344 -3.99 13.09 -13.77
N SER A 345 -3.64 12.00 -14.47
CA SER A 345 -2.68 10.98 -14.04
C SER A 345 -1.24 11.39 -14.30
N PHE A 346 -0.30 10.71 -13.64
CA PHE A 346 1.13 10.88 -13.91
C PHE A 346 1.86 9.55 -13.80
N LEU A 347 2.54 9.17 -14.88
CA LEU A 347 3.29 7.93 -15.00
C LEU A 347 4.76 8.24 -15.36
N ILE A 348 5.70 7.71 -14.58
CA ILE A 348 7.12 7.68 -14.89
C ILE A 348 7.52 6.24 -15.16
N GLU A 349 8.28 6.02 -16.23
CA GLU A 349 8.90 4.74 -16.58
C GLU A 349 10.41 4.86 -16.34
N PHE A 350 10.99 3.93 -15.56
CA PHE A 350 12.41 3.97 -15.19
C PHE A 350 13.28 3.05 -16.04
N ASP A 351 12.89 1.79 -16.19
CA ASP A 351 13.56 0.79 -17.02
C ASP A 351 12.54 -0.25 -17.49
N THR A 352 12.53 -0.56 -18.79
CA THR A 352 11.59 -1.50 -19.42
C THR A 352 12.21 -2.87 -19.66
N ARG A 353 13.44 -3.12 -19.19
CA ARG A 353 14.11 -4.41 -19.37
C ARG A 353 13.84 -5.30 -18.15
N GLU A 354 13.36 -6.50 -18.45
CA GLU A 354 13.08 -7.63 -17.54
C GLU A 354 11.67 -7.74 -16.91
N HIS A 355 11.44 -8.91 -16.32
CA HIS A 355 10.18 -9.49 -15.86
C HIS A 355 9.48 -8.67 -14.75
N TYR A 356 8.73 -7.64 -15.15
CA TYR A 356 7.85 -6.89 -14.28
C TYR A 356 6.42 -7.44 -14.30
N VAL A 357 5.82 -7.60 -13.12
CA VAL A 357 4.42 -8.04 -12.96
C VAL A 357 3.67 -7.00 -12.12
N PRO A 358 2.50 -6.49 -12.53
CA PRO A 358 1.92 -6.61 -13.86
C PRO A 358 2.78 -5.88 -14.90
N THR A 359 2.74 -6.32 -16.16
CA THR A 359 3.52 -5.72 -17.25
C THR A 359 3.14 -4.25 -17.49
N LEU A 360 4.05 -3.46 -18.07
CA LEU A 360 3.79 -2.06 -18.39
C LEU A 360 2.55 -1.88 -19.29
N SER A 361 2.32 -2.79 -20.24
CA SER A 361 1.11 -2.76 -21.09
C SER A 361 -0.15 -2.86 -20.25
N GLN A 362 -0.20 -3.82 -19.32
CA GLN A 362 -1.37 -4.00 -18.44
C GLN A 362 -1.63 -2.75 -17.59
N ILE A 363 -0.59 -2.03 -17.19
CA ILE A 363 -0.74 -0.78 -16.43
C ILE A 363 -1.21 0.36 -17.33
N LYS A 364 -0.68 0.47 -18.55
CA LYS A 364 -1.16 1.44 -19.55
C LYS A 364 -2.60 1.16 -19.99
N ASP A 365 -3.06 -0.07 -19.89
CA ASP A 365 -4.45 -0.47 -20.16
C ASP A 365 -5.37 -0.31 -18.94
N LEU A 366 -4.83 0.05 -17.76
CA LEU A 366 -5.64 0.29 -16.56
C LEU A 366 -6.59 1.48 -16.77
N ARG A 367 -7.88 1.25 -16.50
CA ARG A 367 -8.95 2.24 -16.60
C ARG A 367 -9.80 2.21 -15.35
N TRP A 368 -10.20 3.39 -14.89
CA TRP A 368 -11.11 3.54 -13.76
C TRP A 368 -12.09 4.66 -14.06
N CYS A 369 -13.13 4.76 -13.26
CA CYS A 369 -14.09 5.85 -13.35
C CYS A 369 -14.51 6.30 -11.95
N HIS A 370 -14.93 7.55 -11.86
CA HIS A 370 -15.50 8.11 -10.63
C HIS A 370 -16.77 8.93 -10.92
N MET A 371 -17.65 9.01 -9.92
CA MET A 371 -18.90 9.78 -9.94
C MET A 371 -19.24 10.20 -8.51
N GLY A 372 -19.31 11.50 -8.23
CA GLY A 372 -19.49 12.01 -6.86
C GLY A 372 -18.38 11.50 -5.94
N GLU A 373 -18.74 10.76 -4.90
CA GLU A 373 -17.78 10.16 -3.97
C GLU A 373 -17.46 8.70 -4.27
N MET A 374 -17.91 8.16 -5.40
CA MET A 374 -17.65 6.75 -5.76
C MET A 374 -16.53 6.64 -6.79
N ILE A 375 -15.70 5.62 -6.65
CA ILE A 375 -14.66 5.23 -7.61
C ILE A 375 -14.69 3.72 -7.82
N GLN A 376 -14.49 3.28 -9.05
CA GLN A 376 -14.39 1.86 -9.37
C GLN A 376 -13.51 1.59 -10.59
N MET A 377 -13.02 0.35 -10.70
CA MET A 377 -12.40 -0.14 -11.92
C MET A 377 -13.39 -0.13 -13.08
N SER A 378 -12.96 0.33 -14.25
CA SER A 378 -13.80 0.25 -15.45
C SER A 378 -13.75 -1.17 -16.03
N SER A 379 -14.93 -1.74 -16.31
CA SER A 379 -15.06 -3.06 -16.93
C SER A 379 -15.11 -3.03 -18.46
N GLN A 380 -15.02 -1.85 -19.08
CA GLN A 380 -15.20 -1.70 -20.52
C GLN A 380 -13.88 -1.82 -21.29
N PRO A 381 -13.77 -2.76 -22.25
CA PRO A 381 -12.75 -2.68 -23.29
C PRO A 381 -13.07 -1.50 -24.23
N ARG A 382 -12.02 -0.89 -24.80
CA ARG A 382 -12.08 0.31 -25.66
C ARG A 382 -13.34 0.39 -26.54
N THR A 383 -14.15 1.42 -26.30
CA THR A 383 -14.87 2.14 -27.36
C THR A 383 -14.83 3.64 -27.09
N MET A 384 -13.63 4.22 -26.98
CA MET A 384 -13.51 5.61 -27.41
C MET A 384 -13.45 5.59 -28.93
N ASP A 385 -14.62 5.81 -29.51
CA ASP A 385 -14.79 6.15 -30.91
C ASP A 385 -13.76 7.22 -31.30
N SER A 386 -12.91 6.89 -32.26
CA SER A 386 -11.87 7.74 -32.83
C SER A 386 -12.47 8.87 -33.68
N ARG A 387 -13.44 9.61 -33.14
CA ARG A 387 -14.16 10.68 -33.83
C ARG A 387 -14.51 11.82 -32.87
N ARG A 388 -13.51 12.63 -32.53
CA ARG A 388 -13.60 14.10 -32.44
C ARG A 388 -12.24 14.70 -32.07
N SER A 389 -11.38 14.80 -33.08
CA SER A 389 -10.46 15.93 -33.25
C SER A 389 -10.03 15.98 -34.71
N HIS A 390 -11.01 16.18 -35.59
CA HIS A 390 -10.72 16.82 -36.87
C HIS A 390 -10.40 18.30 -36.61
N HIS A 391 -9.31 18.74 -37.24
CA HIS A 391 -8.98 20.12 -37.61
C HIS A 391 -8.45 21.07 -36.52
N LYS A 392 -7.12 21.19 -36.49
CA LYS A 392 -6.49 22.45 -36.93
C LYS A 392 -5.49 22.15 -38.04
N VAL A 393 -5.90 22.47 -39.26
CA VAL A 393 -5.00 22.82 -40.36
C VAL A 393 -4.62 24.29 -40.13
N LEU A 394 -3.35 24.64 -40.27
CA LEU A 394 -2.83 25.62 -41.25
C LEU A 394 -1.42 26.06 -40.85
N ASP A 395 -0.55 25.91 -41.85
CA ASP A 395 0.72 26.59 -42.16
C ASP A 395 1.89 26.57 -41.16
#